data_AF-A0A4R3VXD8-F1
#
_entry.id   AF-A0A4R3VXD8-F1
#
_cell.length_a   1.000
_cell.length_b   1.000
_cell.length_c   1.000
_cell.angle_alpha   90.00
_cell.angle_beta   90.00
_cell.angle_gamma   90.00
#
_symmetry.space_group_name_H-M   'P 1'
#
loop_
_entity.id
_entity.type
_entity.pdbx_description
1 polymer ?
#
loop_
_entity_poly.entity_id
_entity_poly.type
_entity_poly.pdbx_seq_one_letter_code
_entity_poly.pdbx_strand_id
1 'polypeptide(L)'
;MQVLELLSSLQSEDALQITIISGRPHTDIKRWFGNTNYYLIAEHGAWSNVPDGLWRDKPSMPTTWKTPVRRIMAKFTDRTPGSIIEEKNYSLAWHYRKVHAG
;
A
#
# COMPACT_ATOMS: atom_id res chain seq x y z
N MET A 1 -18.81 14.42 4.79
CA MET A 1 -18.65 14.53 6.26
C MET A 1 -19.05 13.25 7.00
N GLN A 2 -20.09 12.52 6.58
CA GLN A 2 -20.64 11.35 7.30
C GLN A 2 -19.63 10.29 7.77
N VAL A 3 -18.61 9.96 6.98
CA VAL A 3 -17.66 8.89 7.36
C VAL A 3 -16.75 9.29 8.54
N LEU A 4 -16.28 10.53 8.60
CA LEU A 4 -15.39 10.97 9.68
C LEU A 4 -16.16 11.11 11.00
N GLU A 5 -17.42 11.53 10.94
CA GLU A 5 -18.31 11.59 12.12
C GLU A 5 -18.56 10.19 12.68
N LEU A 6 -18.85 9.20 11.81
CA LEU A 6 -19.00 7.80 12.21
C LEU A 6 -17.73 7.24 12.85
N LEU A 7 -16.56 7.49 12.25
CA LEU A 7 -15.30 7.02 12.82
C LEU A 7 -14.98 7.71 14.17
N SER A 8 -15.40 8.96 14.34
CA SER A 8 -15.25 9.68 15.61
C SER A 8 -16.15 9.10 16.70
N SER A 9 -17.41 8.75 16.38
CA SER A 9 -18.32 8.12 17.35
C SER A 9 -17.88 6.70 17.72
N LEU A 10 -17.27 5.96 16.78
CA LEU A 10 -16.72 4.64 17.09
C LEU A 10 -15.46 4.72 17.96
N GLN A 11 -14.67 5.80 17.84
CA GLN A 11 -13.45 5.99 18.62
C GLN A 11 -13.72 6.32 20.10
N SER A 12 -14.90 6.84 20.46
CA SER A 12 -15.24 7.13 21.86
C SER A 12 -15.49 5.89 22.72
N GLU A 13 -15.53 4.70 22.11
CA GLU A 13 -15.66 3.42 22.81
C GLU A 13 -14.27 2.88 23.15
N ASP A 14 -13.89 2.87 24.43
CA ASP A 14 -12.55 2.45 24.90
C ASP A 14 -12.17 1.02 24.49
N ALA A 15 -13.16 0.16 24.23
CA ALA A 15 -12.96 -1.22 23.79
C ALA A 15 -12.63 -1.35 22.29
N LEU A 16 -12.65 -0.25 21.52
CA LEU A 16 -12.61 -0.28 20.07
C LEU A 16 -11.33 0.35 19.52
N GLN A 17 -10.48 -0.48 18.92
CA GLN A 17 -9.29 -0.02 18.21
C GLN A 17 -9.58 0.14 16.71
N ILE A 18 -9.63 1.39 16.26
CA ILE A 18 -9.74 1.68 14.82
C ILE A 18 -8.36 1.52 14.16
N THR A 19 -8.32 0.79 13.04
CA THR A 19 -7.14 0.60 12.20
C THR A 19 -7.46 0.91 10.74
N ILE A 20 -6.69 1.80 10.12
CA ILE A 20 -6.78 2.13 8.68
C ILE A 20 -5.64 1.45 7.93
N ILE A 21 -5.99 0.61 6.95
CA ILE A 21 -5.04 -0.08 6.07
C ILE A 21 -5.17 0.46 4.65
N SER A 22 -4.08 0.92 4.06
CA SER A 22 -4.08 1.52 2.73
C SER A 22 -2.83 1.21 1.92
N GLY A 23 -2.98 1.23 0.60
CA GLY A 23 -1.85 1.26 -0.34
C GLY A 23 -1.30 2.66 -0.59
N ARG A 24 -1.90 3.71 -0.01
CA ARG A 24 -1.42 5.09 -0.12
C ARG A 24 -0.08 5.29 0.59
N PRO A 25 0.72 6.29 0.16
CA PRO A 25 1.92 6.72 0.90
C PRO A 25 1.60 7.04 2.37
N HIS A 26 2.54 6.76 3.26
CA HIS A 26 2.36 7.06 4.69
C HIS A 26 2.18 8.56 4.95
N THR A 27 2.75 9.43 4.10
CA THR A 27 2.59 10.89 4.17
C THR A 27 1.15 11.34 3.94
N ASP A 28 0.45 10.75 2.98
CA ASP A 28 -0.98 11.03 2.71
C ASP A 28 -1.84 10.59 3.90
N ILE A 29 -1.61 9.36 4.38
CA ILE A 29 -2.34 8.77 5.51
C ILE A 29 -2.12 9.61 6.78
N LYS A 30 -0.87 9.98 7.06
CA LYS A 30 -0.51 10.85 8.19
C LYS A 30 -1.15 12.22 8.08
N ARG A 31 -1.25 12.80 6.88
CA ARG A 31 -1.94 14.08 6.67
C ARG A 31 -3.42 14.01 7.01
N TRP A 32 -4.08 12.89 6.70
CA TRP A 32 -5.53 12.74 6.94
C TRP A 32 -5.88 12.30 8.36
N PHE A 33 -5.09 11.40 8.95
CA PHE A 33 -5.43 10.71 10.20
C PHE A 33 -4.34 10.80 11.28
N GLY A 34 -3.26 11.55 11.06
CA GLY A 34 -2.13 11.62 11.99
C GLY A 34 -2.45 12.23 13.36
N ASN A 35 -3.60 12.88 13.50
CA ASN A 35 -4.08 13.48 14.75
C ASN A 35 -5.12 12.60 15.48
N THR A 36 -5.35 11.36 15.03
CA THR A 36 -6.27 10.42 15.70
C THR A 36 -5.48 9.36 16.48
N ASN A 37 -6.15 8.63 17.36
CA ASN A 37 -5.55 7.48 18.07
C ASN A 37 -5.65 6.19 17.24
N TYR A 38 -5.76 6.31 15.92
CA TYR A 38 -5.89 5.16 15.04
C TYR A 38 -4.54 4.49 14.83
N TYR A 39 -4.60 3.19 14.62
CA TYR A 39 -3.52 2.50 13.96
C TYR A 39 -3.59 2.73 12.46
N LEU A 40 -2.47 3.11 11.87
CA LEU A 40 -2.33 3.49 10.48
C LEU A 40 -1.30 2.57 9.85
N ILE A 41 -1.71 1.86 8.81
CA ILE A 41 -0.88 0.95 8.02
C ILE A 41 -0.93 1.45 6.57
N ALA A 42 0.22 1.89 6.07
CA ALA A 42 0.36 2.50 4.76
C ALA A 42 1.24 1.65 3.84
N GLU A 43 1.21 1.95 2.55
CA GLU A 43 2.05 1.30 1.52
C GLU A 43 2.01 -0.24 1.60
N HIS A 44 0.81 -0.80 1.78
CA HIS A 44 0.60 -2.26 1.92
C HIS A 44 1.36 -2.90 3.09
N GLY A 45 1.55 -2.15 4.18
CA GLY A 45 2.22 -2.63 5.39
C GLY A 45 3.72 -2.37 5.42
N ALA A 46 4.26 -1.62 4.46
CA ALA A 46 5.64 -1.16 4.51
C ALA A 46 5.85 -0.07 5.57
N TRP A 47 4.79 0.66 5.94
CA TRP A 47 4.82 1.66 7.01
C TRP A 47 3.69 1.44 8.00
N SER A 48 3.96 1.56 9.29
CA SER A 48 2.90 1.57 10.31
C SER A 48 3.27 2.35 11.56
N ASN A 49 2.26 2.88 12.25
CA ASN A 49 2.43 3.45 13.59
C ASN A 49 2.09 2.46 14.74
N VAL A 50 1.76 1.20 14.42
CA VAL A 50 1.48 0.14 15.41
C VAL A 50 2.77 -0.25 16.15
N PRO A 51 2.73 -0.54 17.47
CA PRO A 51 1.58 -0.49 18.39
C PRO A 51 1.51 0.77 19.26
N ASP A 52 2.37 1.77 19.05
CA ASP A 52 2.56 2.87 20.02
C ASP A 52 2.40 4.27 19.39
N GLY A 53 1.84 4.35 18.19
CA GLY A 53 1.63 5.61 17.48
C GLY A 53 2.88 6.16 16.80
N LEU A 54 4.05 5.52 16.94
CA LEU A 54 5.27 5.94 16.29
C LEU A 54 5.41 5.29 14.92
N TRP A 55 5.46 6.11 13.87
CA TRP A 55 5.68 5.65 12.51
C TRP A 55 7.02 4.94 12.39
N ARG A 56 6.97 3.71 11.87
CA ARG A 56 8.12 2.91 11.51
C ARG A 56 7.95 2.43 10.09
N ASP A 57 9.04 2.44 9.35
CA ASP A 57 9.16 1.54 8.23
C ASP A 57 9.28 0.12 8.79
N LYS A 58 8.56 -0.82 8.18
CA LYS A 58 8.83 -2.23 8.41
C LYS A 58 10.15 -2.53 7.71
N PRO A 59 11.11 -3.21 8.37
CA PRO A 59 12.40 -3.53 7.76
C PRO A 59 12.17 -4.11 6.38
N SER A 60 12.95 -3.63 5.39
CA SER A 60 12.76 -3.96 3.99
C SER A 60 12.54 -5.46 3.83
N MET A 61 11.33 -5.85 3.42
CA MET A 61 11.11 -7.21 2.90
C MET A 61 12.14 -7.39 1.78
N PRO A 62 12.99 -8.44 1.83
CA PRO A 62 14.05 -8.59 0.84
C PRO A 62 13.47 -8.48 -0.57
N THR A 63 13.88 -7.49 -1.34
CA THR A 63 13.36 -7.27 -2.70
C THR A 63 14.10 -8.10 -3.75
N THR A 64 15.02 -8.98 -3.30
CA THR A 64 15.80 -9.89 -4.14
C THR A 64 14.91 -10.81 -4.99
N TRP A 65 13.68 -11.09 -4.55
CA TRP A 65 12.69 -11.82 -5.34
C TRP A 65 12.22 -11.09 -6.59
N LYS A 66 12.31 -9.75 -6.64
CA LYS A 66 11.86 -8.96 -7.80
C LYS A 66 12.70 -9.26 -9.03
N THR A 67 14.01 -9.43 -8.88
CA THR A 67 14.92 -9.70 -10.01
C THR A 67 14.49 -10.92 -10.83
N PRO A 68 14.32 -12.13 -10.25
CA PRO A 68 13.86 -13.28 -11.01
C PRO A 68 12.43 -13.12 -11.55
N VAL A 69 11.51 -12.50 -10.80
CA VAL A 69 10.12 -12.28 -11.24
C VAL A 69 10.05 -11.29 -12.41
N ARG A 70 10.79 -10.18 -12.35
CA ARG A 70 10.90 -9.18 -13.42
C ARG A 70 11.43 -9.81 -14.70
N ARG A 71 12.43 -10.70 -14.60
CA ARG A 71 12.94 -11.45 -15.76
C ARG A 71 11.86 -12.32 -16.40
N ILE A 72 10.97 -12.93 -15.60
CA ILE A 72 9.82 -13.68 -16.13
C ILE A 72 8.84 -12.73 -16.81
N MET A 73 8.45 -11.63 -16.15
CA MET A 73 7.53 -10.63 -16.72
C MET A 73 8.07 -10.00 -18.02
N ALA A 74 9.39 -9.79 -18.12
CA ALA A 74 10.03 -9.23 -19.31
C ALA A 74 9.80 -10.13 -20.53
N LYS A 75 9.92 -11.46 -20.38
CA LYS A 75 9.64 -12.41 -21.47
C LYS A 75 8.20 -12.31 -22.00
N PHE A 76 7.24 -12.05 -21.12
CA PHE A 76 5.84 -11.83 -21.53
C PHE A 76 5.65 -10.47 -22.18
N THR A 77 6.31 -9.44 -21.64
CA THR A 77 6.25 -8.07 -22.15
C THR A 77 6.81 -7.97 -23.57
N ASP A 78 7.96 -8.59 -23.85
CA ASP A 78 8.60 -8.63 -25.18
C ASP A 78 7.70 -9.26 -26.25
N ARG A 79 6.80 -10.17 -25.85
CA ARG A 79 5.89 -10.90 -26.75
C ARG A 79 4.50 -10.27 -26.83
N THR A 80 4.23 -9.25 -26.02
CA THR A 80 2.88 -8.70 -25.86
C THR A 80 2.93 -7.18 -26.04
N PRO A 81 2.93 -6.68 -27.30
CA PRO A 81 2.99 -5.25 -27.60
C PRO A 81 1.90 -4.46 -26.86
N GLY A 82 2.29 -3.37 -26.21
CA GLY A 82 1.40 -2.52 -25.41
C GLY A 82 1.28 -2.92 -23.93
N SER A 83 1.88 -4.04 -23.51
CA SER A 83 2.05 -4.35 -22.08
C SER A 83 3.26 -3.63 -21.47
N ILE A 84 3.24 -3.39 -20.16
CA ILE A 84 4.32 -2.72 -19.42
C ILE A 84 4.52 -3.33 -18.03
N ILE A 85 5.76 -3.25 -17.53
CA ILE A 85 6.10 -3.59 -16.14
C ILE A 85 6.26 -2.30 -15.33
N GLU A 86 5.49 -2.17 -14.25
CA GLU A 86 5.66 -1.13 -13.24
C GLU A 86 6.34 -1.73 -12.00
N GLU A 87 7.43 -1.10 -11.56
CA GLU A 87 8.13 -1.49 -10.34
C GLU A 87 7.89 -0.46 -9.22
N LYS A 88 7.44 -0.96 -8.06
CA LYS A 88 7.22 -0.17 -6.84
C LYS A 88 8.20 -0.64 -5.76
N ASN A 89 8.28 0.06 -4.63
CA ASN A 89 9.23 -0.25 -3.54
C ASN A 89 9.20 -1.71 -3.08
N TYR A 90 8.03 -2.36 -3.05
CA TYR A 90 7.87 -3.74 -2.58
C TYR A 90 6.99 -4.61 -3.48
N SER A 91 6.73 -4.20 -4.72
CA SER A 91 5.92 -4.97 -5.66
C SER A 91 6.32 -4.76 -7.12
N LEU A 92 5.86 -5.68 -7.97
CA LEU A 92 5.92 -5.59 -9.42
C LEU A 92 4.50 -5.76 -9.96
N ALA A 93 4.08 -4.90 -10.90
CA ALA A 93 2.81 -5.02 -11.59
C ALA A 93 3.06 -5.15 -13.10
N TRP A 94 2.38 -6.10 -13.74
CA TRP A 94 2.37 -6.23 -15.19
C TRP A 94 1.02 -5.75 -15.71
N HIS A 95 1.04 -4.65 -16.46
CA HIS A 95 -0.17 -4.05 -17.01
C HIS A 95 -0.38 -4.54 -18.43
N TYR A 96 -1.56 -5.09 -18.70
CA TYR A 96 -1.94 -5.61 -20.02
C TYR A 96 -3.15 -4.90 -20.63
N ARG A 97 -3.65 -3.84 -19.99
CA ARG A 97 -4.88 -3.14 -20.43
C ARG A 97 -4.76 -2.52 -21.82
N LYS A 98 -3.55 -2.11 -22.24
CA LYS A 98 -3.28 -1.46 -23.53
C LYS A 98 -2.75 -2.43 -24.59
N VAL A 99 -2.75 -3.74 -24.30
CA VAL A 99 -2.34 -4.74 -25.27
C VAL A 99 -3.33 -4.73 -26.42
N HIS A 100 -2.81 -4.67 -27.65
CA HIS A 100 -3.64 -4.76 -28.84
C HIS A 100 -4.28 -6.16 -28.91
N ALA A 101 -5.60 -6.21 -29.08
CA ALA A 101 -6.22 -7.43 -29.58
C ALA A 101 -5.68 -7.64 -31.01
N GLY A 102 -5.08 -8.80 -31.26
CA GLY A 102 -4.54 -9.16 -32.57
C GLY A 102 -5.61 -9.20 -33.65
#